data_AF-A0A0H4WWR4-F1
#
_entry.id   AF-A0A0H4WWR4-F1
#
_cell.length_a   1.000
_cell.length_b   1.000
_cell.length_c   1.000
_cell.angle_alpha   90.00
_cell.angle_beta   90.00
_cell.angle_gamma   90.00
#
_symmetry.space_group_name_H-M   'P 1'
#
loop_
_entity.id
_entity.type
_entity.pdbx_description
1 polymer ?
#
loop_
_entity_poly.entity_id
_entity_poly.type
_entity_poly.pdbx_seq_one_letter_code
_entity_poly.pdbx_strand_id
1 'polypeptide(L)'
;MGTDLYRDGMARLDAGDVAEGRRLLEEALRKSPGDVSVMHGLSRALDLAGERERSVELLEHAHAKAPSDPGPARDLAMALLEREEDARAVQVLTPVLEANPDDSRANLYMAMALAKSDAARARIHTAKALTDPDPELKMQAQALDGVLAAHLSAS
;
A
#
# COMPACT_ATOMS: atom_id res chain seq x y z
N MET A 1 20.15 -15.32 -9.73
CA MET A 1 19.10 -16.11 -10.41
C MET A 1 17.68 -15.71 -10.02
N GLY A 2 17.26 -15.69 -8.74
CA GLY A 2 15.93 -15.18 -8.35
C GLY A 2 15.83 -13.64 -8.41
N THR A 3 16.86 -12.95 -7.90
CA THR A 3 16.95 -11.48 -7.88
C THR A 3 17.02 -10.86 -9.28
N ASP A 4 17.60 -11.55 -10.26
CA ASP A 4 17.70 -11.07 -11.64
C ASP A 4 16.33 -11.12 -12.32
N LEU A 5 15.58 -12.22 -12.13
CA LEU A 5 14.20 -12.34 -12.61
C LEU A 5 13.26 -11.31 -11.98
N TYR A 6 13.43 -11.03 -10.69
CA TYR A 6 12.67 -9.97 -10.02
C TYR A 6 12.93 -8.62 -10.68
N ARG A 7 14.20 -8.24 -10.85
CA ARG A 7 14.58 -6.95 -11.45
C ARG A 7 14.04 -6.83 -12.88
N ASP A 8 14.22 -7.87 -13.69
CA ASP A 8 13.74 -7.88 -15.07
C ASP A 8 12.21 -7.84 -15.13
N GLY A 9 11.54 -8.58 -14.24
CA GLY A 9 10.09 -8.58 -14.11
C GLY A 9 9.54 -7.20 -13.76
N MET A 10 10.13 -6.52 -12.78
CA MET A 10 9.77 -5.14 -12.42
C MET A 10 10.02 -4.17 -13.58
N ALA A 11 11.16 -4.27 -14.26
CA ALA A 11 11.47 -3.43 -15.43
C ALA A 11 10.44 -3.61 -16.57
N ARG A 12 9.93 -4.83 -16.77
CA ARG A 12 8.86 -5.10 -17.74
C ARG A 12 7.53 -4.46 -17.32
N LEU A 13 7.18 -4.51 -16.05
CA LEU A 13 5.99 -3.82 -15.53
C LEU A 13 6.09 -2.31 -15.74
N ASP A 14 7.25 -1.72 -15.45
CA ASP A 14 7.47 -0.28 -15.63
C ASP A 14 7.43 0.13 -17.12
N ALA A 15 7.80 -0.78 -18.02
CA ALA A 15 7.66 -0.61 -19.47
C ALA A 15 6.23 -0.87 -20.01
N GLY A 16 5.28 -1.26 -19.15
CA GLY A 16 3.90 -1.60 -19.53
C GLY A 16 3.73 -3.01 -20.12
N ASP A 17 4.80 -3.81 -20.17
CA ASP A 17 4.76 -5.21 -20.60
C ASP A 17 4.32 -6.12 -19.44
N VAL A 18 3.04 -5.97 -19.04
CA VAL A 18 2.45 -6.64 -17.88
C VAL A 18 2.53 -8.15 -18.01
N ALA A 19 2.35 -8.69 -19.22
CA ALA A 19 2.36 -10.12 -19.48
C ALA A 19 3.74 -10.75 -19.21
N GLU A 20 4.81 -10.15 -19.74
CA GLU A 20 6.16 -10.66 -19.52
C GLU A 20 6.65 -10.39 -18.09
N GLY A 21 6.30 -9.22 -17.52
CA GLY A 21 6.59 -8.91 -16.12
C GLY A 21 6.01 -9.95 -15.17
N ARG A 22 4.72 -10.29 -15.33
CA ARG A 22 4.07 -11.37 -14.56
C ARG A 22 4.79 -12.70 -14.72
N ARG A 23 5.12 -13.11 -15.95
CA ARG A 23 5.80 -14.39 -16.23
C ARG A 23 7.15 -14.49 -15.50
N LEU A 24 7.94 -13.41 -15.53
CA LEU A 24 9.24 -13.34 -14.86
C LEU A 24 9.10 -13.37 -13.33
N LEU A 25 8.12 -12.66 -12.78
CA LEU A 25 7.85 -12.63 -11.34
C LEU A 25 7.30 -13.97 -10.82
N GLU A 26 6.48 -14.68 -11.59
CA GLU A 26 6.06 -16.06 -11.28
C GLU A 26 7.25 -17.03 -11.28
N GLU A 27 8.20 -16.87 -12.21
CA GLU A 27 9.44 -17.66 -12.20
C GLU A 27 10.33 -17.31 -11.00
N ALA A 28 10.45 -16.02 -10.67
CA ALA A 28 11.17 -15.57 -9.48
C ALA A 28 10.56 -16.18 -8.21
N LEU A 29 9.23 -16.19 -8.11
CA LEU A 29 8.53 -16.72 -6.94
C LEU A 29 8.72 -18.24 -6.83
N ARG A 30 8.70 -18.98 -7.95
CA ARG A 30 9.02 -20.42 -7.95
C ARG A 30 10.43 -20.71 -7.44
N LYS A 31 11.39 -19.83 -7.73
CA LYS A 31 12.77 -19.96 -7.25
C LYS A 31 12.93 -19.50 -5.79
N SER A 32 12.10 -18.56 -5.35
CA SER A 32 12.13 -18.00 -3.99
C SER A 32 10.71 -17.89 -3.40
N PRO A 33 10.05 -19.00 -2.99
CA PRO A 33 8.63 -19.01 -2.61
C PRO A 33 8.25 -18.22 -1.35
N GLY A 34 9.24 -17.71 -0.60
CA GLY A 34 9.04 -16.92 0.61
C GLY A 34 9.50 -15.47 0.49
N ASP A 35 9.94 -15.04 -0.69
CA ASP A 35 10.47 -13.70 -0.90
C ASP A 35 9.32 -12.68 -1.00
N VAL A 36 9.20 -11.84 0.03
CA VAL A 36 8.15 -10.82 0.17
C VAL A 36 8.22 -9.80 -0.96
N SER A 37 9.42 -9.40 -1.40
CA SER A 37 9.57 -8.44 -2.48
C SER A 37 9.08 -9.01 -3.81
N VAL A 38 9.31 -10.31 -4.05
CA VAL A 38 8.78 -11.00 -5.24
C VAL A 38 7.26 -11.16 -5.16
N MET A 39 6.71 -11.49 -4.00
CA MET A 39 5.25 -11.55 -3.79
C MET A 39 4.60 -10.20 -4.08
N HIS A 40 5.19 -9.12 -3.57
CA HIS A 40 4.73 -7.75 -3.82
C HIS A 40 4.83 -7.35 -5.29
N GLY A 41 5.94 -7.68 -5.96
CA GLY A 41 6.08 -7.43 -7.40
C GLY A 41 5.02 -8.17 -8.20
N LEU A 42 4.78 -9.45 -7.88
CA LEU A 42 3.76 -10.26 -8.56
C LEU A 42 2.33 -9.76 -8.28
N SER A 43 2.04 -9.28 -7.06
CA SER A 43 0.71 -8.71 -6.77
C SER A 43 0.46 -7.45 -7.61
N ARG A 44 1.48 -6.59 -7.77
CA ARG A 44 1.40 -5.45 -8.68
C ARG A 44 1.15 -5.88 -10.13
N ALA A 45 1.79 -6.95 -10.61
CA ALA A 45 1.53 -7.48 -11.94
C ALA A 45 0.08 -7.99 -12.11
N LEU A 46 -0.47 -8.65 -11.07
CA LEU A 46 -1.84 -9.14 -11.06
C LEU A 46 -2.86 -8.00 -11.06
N ASP A 47 -2.62 -6.95 -10.27
CA ASP A 47 -3.50 -5.76 -10.23
C ASP A 47 -3.51 -5.04 -11.59
N LEU A 48 -2.35 -4.85 -12.22
CA LEU A 48 -2.24 -4.29 -13.58
C LEU A 48 -2.92 -5.16 -14.66
N ALA A 49 -3.05 -6.46 -14.42
CA ALA A 49 -3.77 -7.38 -15.29
C ALA A 49 -5.29 -7.43 -15.02
N GLY A 50 -5.78 -6.66 -14.05
CA GLY A 50 -7.19 -6.66 -13.61
C GLY A 50 -7.55 -7.84 -12.71
N GLU A 51 -6.58 -8.63 -12.24
CA GLU A 51 -6.78 -9.78 -11.35
C GLU A 51 -6.70 -9.37 -9.88
N ARG A 52 -7.57 -8.44 -9.50
CA ARG A 52 -7.47 -7.70 -8.24
C ARG A 52 -7.63 -8.59 -7.00
N GLU A 53 -8.53 -9.57 -7.04
CA GLU A 53 -8.72 -10.52 -5.94
C GLU A 53 -7.45 -11.33 -5.67
N ARG A 54 -6.81 -11.83 -6.74
CA ARG A 54 -5.55 -12.58 -6.63
C ARG A 54 -4.40 -11.71 -6.14
N SER A 55 -4.38 -10.43 -6.53
CA SER A 55 -3.43 -9.45 -6.01
C SER A 55 -3.58 -9.31 -4.49
N VAL A 56 -4.82 -9.13 -4.00
CA VAL A 56 -5.11 -8.99 -2.56
C VAL A 56 -4.71 -10.25 -1.78
N GLU A 57 -5.05 -11.44 -2.26
CA GLU A 57 -4.63 -12.70 -1.62
C GLU A 57 -3.10 -12.79 -1.46
N LEU A 58 -2.37 -12.39 -2.50
CA LEU A 58 -0.91 -12.41 -2.48
C LEU A 58 -0.33 -11.34 -1.55
N LEU A 59 -0.95 -10.16 -1.48
CA LEU A 59 -0.58 -9.09 -0.54
C LEU A 59 -0.84 -9.51 0.92
N GLU A 60 -1.96 -10.19 1.21
CA GLU A 60 -2.24 -10.76 2.52
C GLU A 60 -1.16 -11.77 2.94
N HIS A 61 -0.75 -12.64 2.02
CA HIS A 61 0.34 -13.59 2.25
C HIS A 61 1.69 -12.89 2.49
N ALA A 62 2.00 -11.85 1.71
CA ALA A 62 3.22 -11.08 1.86
C ALA A 62 3.25 -10.32 3.21
N HIS A 63 2.16 -9.67 3.57
CA HIS A 63 2.01 -8.96 4.85
C HIS A 63 2.09 -9.91 6.05
N ALA A 64 1.48 -11.10 5.98
CA ALA A 64 1.59 -12.10 7.03
C ALA A 64 3.05 -12.56 7.28
N LYS A 65 3.91 -12.52 6.26
CA LYS A 65 5.34 -12.86 6.37
C LYS A 65 6.19 -11.70 6.89
N ALA A 66 5.88 -10.48 6.48
CA ALA A 66 6.60 -9.28 6.92
C ALA A 66 5.60 -8.16 7.25
N PRO A 67 5.01 -8.17 8.47
CA PRO A 67 3.95 -7.23 8.83
C PRO A 67 4.39 -5.77 8.81
N SER A 68 5.67 -5.50 9.07
CA SER A 68 6.24 -4.15 9.08
C SER A 68 6.79 -3.69 7.72
N ASP A 69 6.74 -4.53 6.68
CA ASP A 69 7.19 -4.12 5.34
C ASP A 69 6.14 -3.17 4.72
N PRO A 70 6.50 -1.90 4.44
CA PRO A 70 5.55 -0.93 3.95
C PRO A 70 5.00 -1.26 2.56
N GLY A 71 5.74 -1.98 1.71
CA GLY A 71 5.32 -2.24 0.32
C GLY A 71 3.98 -2.97 0.23
N PRO A 72 3.92 -4.24 0.65
CA PRO A 72 2.68 -5.01 0.63
C PRO A 72 1.58 -4.40 1.51
N ALA A 73 1.95 -3.86 2.68
CA ALA A 73 0.99 -3.33 3.64
C ALA A 73 0.25 -2.09 3.11
N ARG A 74 0.95 -1.18 2.42
CA ARG A 74 0.32 0.01 1.82
C ARG A 74 -0.65 -0.38 0.71
N ASP A 75 -0.26 -1.30 -0.18
CA ASP A 75 -1.11 -1.73 -1.30
C ASP A 75 -2.33 -2.54 -0.79
N LEU A 76 -2.14 -3.38 0.22
CA LEU A 76 -3.23 -4.08 0.89
C LEU A 76 -4.19 -3.09 1.57
N ALA A 77 -3.66 -2.12 2.29
CA ALA A 77 -4.48 -1.10 2.95
C ALA A 77 -5.29 -0.28 1.95
N MET A 78 -4.73 0.08 0.80
CA MET A 78 -5.46 0.76 -0.26
C MET A 78 -6.63 -0.10 -0.77
N ALA A 79 -6.39 -1.37 -1.08
CA ALA A 79 -7.44 -2.28 -1.52
C ALA A 79 -8.55 -2.47 -0.46
N LEU A 80 -8.19 -2.45 0.83
CA LEU A 80 -9.15 -2.52 1.93
C LEU A 80 -9.97 -1.23 2.06
N LEU A 81 -9.35 -0.06 1.89
CA LEU A 81 -10.04 1.24 1.91
C LEU A 81 -11.07 1.37 0.78
N GLU A 82 -10.73 0.91 -0.43
CA GLU A 82 -11.67 0.90 -1.56
C GLU A 82 -12.87 -0.03 -1.34
N ARG A 83 -12.70 -1.05 -0.48
CA ARG A 83 -13.76 -1.97 -0.04
C ARG A 83 -14.49 -1.51 1.22
N GLU A 84 -14.18 -0.30 1.70
CA GLU A 84 -14.70 0.28 2.95
C GLU A 84 -14.36 -0.55 4.21
N GLU A 85 -13.33 -1.39 4.14
CA GLU A 85 -12.84 -2.22 5.25
C GLU A 85 -11.83 -1.44 6.12
N ASP A 86 -12.24 -0.23 6.52
CA ASP A 86 -11.42 0.78 7.20
C ASP A 86 -10.68 0.21 8.44
N ALA A 87 -11.37 -0.60 9.26
CA ALA A 87 -10.79 -1.21 10.45
C ALA A 87 -9.65 -2.20 10.15
N ARG A 88 -9.73 -2.95 9.04
CA ARG A 88 -8.65 -3.86 8.62
C ARG A 88 -7.48 -3.08 8.05
N ALA A 89 -7.73 -1.99 7.33
CA ALA A 89 -6.67 -1.10 6.84
C ALA A 89 -5.83 -0.54 8.01
N VAL A 90 -6.48 -0.12 9.11
CA VAL A 90 -5.78 0.29 10.35
C VAL A 90 -4.89 -0.84 10.88
N GLN A 91 -5.40 -2.08 10.96
CA GLN A 91 -4.64 -3.23 11.47
C GLN A 91 -3.38 -3.49 10.62
N VAL A 92 -3.51 -3.45 9.29
CA VAL A 92 -2.41 -3.68 8.35
C VAL A 92 -1.34 -2.59 8.44
N LEU A 93 -1.73 -1.32 8.60
CA LEU A 93 -0.82 -0.18 8.62
C LEU A 93 -0.14 0.05 9.98
N THR A 94 -0.73 -0.46 11.06
CA THR A 94 -0.19 -0.30 12.43
C THR A 94 1.26 -0.78 12.55
N PRO A 95 1.63 -2.04 12.21
CA PRO A 95 3.02 -2.51 12.33
C PRO A 95 4.01 -1.74 11.45
N VAL A 96 3.56 -1.21 10.30
CA VAL A 96 4.40 -0.37 9.43
C VAL A 96 4.74 0.93 10.14
N LEU A 97 3.75 1.59 10.74
CA LEU A 97 3.93 2.88 11.42
C LEU A 97 4.58 2.75 12.80
N GLU A 98 4.51 1.58 13.43
CA GLU A 98 5.33 1.27 14.62
C GLU A 98 6.82 1.13 14.26
N ALA A 99 7.13 0.49 13.12
CA ALA A 99 8.51 0.32 12.65
C ALA A 99 9.09 1.59 12.00
N ASN A 100 8.27 2.33 11.25
CA ASN A 100 8.62 3.57 10.59
C ASN A 100 7.52 4.63 10.78
N PRO A 101 7.57 5.42 11.87
CA PRO A 101 6.55 6.42 12.18
C PRO A 101 6.40 7.55 11.15
N ASP A 102 7.40 7.75 10.30
CA ASP A 102 7.50 8.87 9.33
C ASP A 102 7.19 8.41 7.90
N ASP A 103 6.66 7.20 7.73
CA ASP A 103 6.18 6.69 6.45
C ASP A 103 4.98 7.51 5.95
N SER A 104 5.21 8.50 5.09
CA SER A 104 4.17 9.46 4.67
C SER A 104 2.96 8.80 4.02
N ARG A 105 3.18 7.79 3.18
CA ARG A 105 2.11 7.11 2.45
C ARG A 105 1.29 6.21 3.37
N ALA A 106 1.94 5.47 4.27
CA ALA A 106 1.23 4.71 5.30
C ALA A 106 0.46 5.64 6.25
N ASN A 107 1.03 6.80 6.60
CA ASN A 107 0.31 7.83 7.37
C ASN A 107 -0.91 8.36 6.62
N LEU A 108 -0.82 8.64 5.31
CA LEU A 108 -1.97 9.06 4.53
C LEU A 108 -3.09 8.00 4.53
N TYR A 109 -2.75 6.74 4.28
CA TYR A 109 -3.75 5.66 4.26
C TYR A 109 -4.33 5.39 5.65
N MET A 110 -3.53 5.53 6.71
CA MET A 110 -4.00 5.44 8.10
C MET A 110 -4.97 6.59 8.41
N ALA A 111 -4.68 7.80 7.95
CA ALA A 111 -5.57 8.93 8.10
C ALA A 111 -6.91 8.71 7.38
N MET A 112 -6.88 8.19 6.16
CA MET A 112 -8.08 7.83 5.40
C MET A 112 -8.93 6.78 6.15
N ALA A 113 -8.29 5.73 6.66
CA ALA A 113 -8.96 4.66 7.41
C ALA A 113 -9.61 5.16 8.72
N LEU A 114 -9.01 6.17 9.35
CA LEU A 114 -9.50 6.75 10.61
C LEU A 114 -10.51 7.89 10.40
N ALA A 115 -10.63 8.44 9.18
CA ALA A 115 -11.34 9.69 8.95
C ALA A 115 -12.79 9.69 9.45
N LYS A 116 -13.48 8.54 9.33
CA LYS A 116 -14.89 8.37 9.77
C LYS A 116 -15.03 8.04 11.26
N SER A 117 -14.03 7.41 11.87
CA SER A 117 -14.13 6.80 13.21
C SER A 117 -13.37 7.56 14.29
N ASP A 118 -12.27 8.21 13.93
CA ASP A 118 -11.41 8.99 14.82
C ASP A 118 -10.73 10.14 14.05
N ALA A 119 -11.49 11.21 13.85
CA ALA A 119 -11.01 12.40 13.14
C ALA A 119 -9.80 13.07 13.83
N ALA A 120 -9.64 12.90 15.16
CA ALA A 120 -8.51 13.46 15.89
C ALA A 120 -7.22 12.74 15.53
N ARG A 121 -7.21 11.40 15.57
CA ARG A 121 -6.06 10.60 15.11
C ARG A 121 -5.83 10.75 13.61
N ALA A 122 -6.89 10.83 12.81
CA ALA A 122 -6.76 11.05 11.37
C ALA A 122 -5.93 12.31 11.07
N ARG A 123 -6.21 13.44 11.74
CA ARG A 123 -5.43 14.69 11.56
C ARG A 123 -3.95 14.54 11.92
N ILE A 124 -3.62 13.79 12.96
CA ILE A 124 -2.21 13.55 13.34
C ILE A 124 -1.47 12.85 12.20
N HIS A 125 -2.09 11.82 11.61
CA HIS A 125 -1.50 11.10 10.49
C HIS A 125 -1.49 11.96 9.21
N THR A 126 -2.53 12.75 8.93
CA THR A 126 -2.54 13.71 7.81
C THR A 126 -1.40 14.71 7.92
N ALA A 127 -1.14 15.25 9.12
CA ALA A 127 -0.04 16.19 9.35
C ALA A 127 1.33 15.60 9.02
N LYS A 128 1.55 14.31 9.33
CA LYS A 128 2.76 13.59 8.93
C LYS A 128 2.84 13.41 7.41
N ALA A 129 1.75 13.02 6.77
CA ALA A 129 1.70 12.86 5.32
C ALA A 129 2.00 14.15 4.55
N LEU A 130 1.60 15.32 5.08
CA LEU A 130 1.88 16.64 4.49
C LEU A 130 3.37 17.01 4.43
N THR A 131 4.23 16.30 5.17
CA THR A 131 5.68 16.55 5.17
C THR A 131 6.39 15.95 3.95
N ASP A 132 5.77 15.00 3.25
CA ASP A 132 6.37 14.31 2.10
C ASP A 132 6.63 15.29 0.95
N PRO A 133 7.81 15.35 0.32
CA PRO A 133 8.05 16.26 -0.80
C PRO A 133 7.21 15.96 -2.07
N ASP A 134 6.64 14.77 -2.23
CA ASP A 134 5.81 14.38 -3.37
C ASP A 134 4.55 15.26 -3.48
N PRO A 135 4.41 16.07 -4.54
CA PRO A 135 3.25 16.96 -4.72
C PRO A 135 1.91 16.22 -4.76
N GLU A 136 1.88 15.00 -5.30
CA GLU A 136 0.64 14.24 -5.42
C GLU A 136 0.17 13.75 -4.05
N LEU A 137 1.09 13.19 -3.27
CA LEU A 137 0.81 12.77 -1.89
C LEU A 137 0.39 13.98 -1.02
N LYS A 138 1.10 15.11 -1.13
CA LYS A 138 0.71 16.35 -0.44
C LYS A 138 -0.69 16.79 -0.80
N MET A 139 -1.04 16.78 -2.09
CA MET A 139 -2.36 17.20 -2.55
C MET A 139 -3.46 16.30 -1.98
N GLN A 140 -3.24 14.99 -1.94
CA GLN A 140 -4.17 14.03 -1.32
C GLN A 140 -4.33 14.29 0.19
N ALA A 141 -3.22 14.52 0.90
CA ALA A 141 -3.25 14.83 2.33
C ALA A 141 -3.95 16.18 2.60
N GLN A 142 -3.75 17.20 1.77
CA GLN A 142 -4.43 18.50 1.88
C GLN A 142 -5.94 18.38 1.65
N ALA A 143 -6.36 17.59 0.66
CA ALA A 143 -7.77 17.32 0.41
C ALA A 143 -8.43 16.66 1.62
N LEU A 144 -7.77 15.65 2.20
CA LEU A 144 -8.26 14.99 3.41
C LEU A 144 -8.32 15.94 4.61
N ASP A 145 -7.32 16.79 4.81
CA ASP A 145 -7.31 17.79 5.89
C ASP A 145 -8.51 18.74 5.79
N GLY A 146 -8.81 19.22 4.57
CA GLY A 146 -9.99 20.04 4.31
C GLY A 146 -11.30 19.34 4.66
N VAL A 147 -11.46 18.07 4.30
CA VAL A 147 -12.64 17.25 4.64
C VAL A 147 -12.77 17.10 6.17
N LEU A 148 -11.67 16.82 6.86
CA LEU A 148 -11.65 16.68 8.31
C LEU A 148 -11.98 18.01 9.01
N ALA A 149 -11.51 19.14 8.50
CA ALA A 149 -11.81 20.46 9.06
C ALA A 149 -13.30 20.82 8.94
N ALA A 150 -13.91 20.54 7.79
CA ALA A 150 -15.33 20.84 7.55
C ALA A 150 -16.28 20.12 8.51
N HIS A 151 -15.95 18.89 8.93
CA HIS A 151 -16.76 18.11 9.86
C HIS A 151 -16.77 18.68 11.29
N LEU A 152 -15.73 19.41 11.71
CA LEU A 152 -15.71 20.07 13.02
C LEU A 152 -16.56 21.33 13.05
N SER A 153 -16.61 22.08 11.95
CA SER A 153 -17.40 23.32 11.86
C SER A 153 -18.91 23.08 11.78
N ALA A 154 -19.36 21.83 11.60
CA ALA A 154 -20.76 21.44 11.47
C ALA A 154 -21.35 20.78 12.74
N SER A 155 -20.54 20.61 13.80
CA SER A 155 -20.95 20.04 15.10
C SER A 155 -20.97 21.12 16.18
#